data_AF-A0A8E4IM97-F1
#
_entry.id   AF-A0A8E4IM97-F1
#
_cell.length_a   1.000
_cell.length_b   1.000
_cell.length_c   1.000
_cell.angle_alpha   90.00
_cell.angle_beta   90.00
_cell.angle_gamma   90.00
#
_symmetry.space_group_name_H-M   'P 1'
#
loop_
_entity.id
_entity.type
_entity.pdbx_description
1 polymer ?
#
loop_
_entity_poly.entity_id
_entity_poly.type
_entity_poly.pdbx_seq_one_letter_code
_entity_poly.pdbx_strand_id
1 'polypeptide(L)'
;MPESEVFNWIPREGMETTRKPSVITVKFGDGYEQRRAGGLNADLKTFKPVFRVTDEYSRAALDSFLSRHAGVRAFLWRPPKHNRTVRVVCREWSISDNAMYTDFNCTFEEVTH
;
A
#
# COMPACT_ATOMS: atom_id res chain seq x y z
N MET A 1 22.76 -6.64 0.74
CA MET A 1 21.32 -6.67 1.08
C MET A 1 20.76 -5.37 0.55
N PRO A 2 19.80 -5.34 -0.39
CA PRO A 2 19.31 -4.05 -0.86
C PRO A 2 18.54 -3.40 0.29
N GLU A 3 19.08 -2.30 0.80
CA GLU A 3 18.49 -1.47 1.84
C GLU A 3 17.09 -1.05 1.37
N SER A 4 16.05 -1.39 2.14
CA SER A 4 14.68 -1.01 1.79
C SER A 4 14.55 0.50 1.99
N GLU A 5 14.33 1.25 0.90
CA GLU A 5 14.17 2.71 0.94
C GLU A 5 13.02 3.10 1.89
N VAL A 6 13.19 4.19 2.65
CA VAL A 6 12.16 4.68 3.58
C VAL A 6 11.30 5.72 2.88
N PHE A 7 10.00 5.47 2.87
CA PHE A 7 9.00 6.37 2.33
C PHE A 7 8.59 7.39 3.40
N ASN A 8 8.98 8.65 3.20
CA ASN A 8 8.83 9.73 4.19
C ASN A 8 7.66 10.69 3.91
N TRP A 9 6.85 10.45 2.87
CA TRP A 9 5.69 11.31 2.61
C TRP A 9 4.54 11.02 3.57
N ILE A 10 3.89 12.10 4.01
CA ILE A 10 2.78 12.06 4.95
C ILE A 10 1.47 11.93 4.14
N PRO A 11 0.68 10.87 4.35
CA PRO A 11 -0.61 10.74 3.70
C PRO A 11 -1.62 11.73 4.30
N ARG A 12 -2.63 12.07 3.52
CA ARG A 12 -3.78 12.87 3.92
C ARG A 12 -4.55 12.20 5.04
N GLU A 13 -5.17 13.03 5.87
CA GLU A 13 -6.12 12.57 6.88
C GLU A 13 -7.32 11.85 6.22
N GLY A 14 -7.88 10.86 6.91
CA GLY A 14 -8.95 10.02 6.35
C GLY A 14 -8.47 8.85 5.51
N MET A 15 -7.17 8.53 5.53
CA MET A 15 -6.61 7.36 4.87
C MET A 15 -7.39 6.08 5.22
N GLU A 16 -7.82 5.37 4.17
CA GLU A 16 -8.47 4.07 4.29
C GLU A 16 -7.43 2.97 4.47
N THR A 17 -7.63 2.13 5.48
CA THR A 17 -6.84 0.90 5.67
C THR A 17 -7.80 -0.27 5.59
N THR A 18 -7.68 -1.07 4.54
CA THR A 18 -8.44 -2.30 4.38
C THR A 18 -7.57 -3.47 4.83
N ARG A 19 -8.06 -4.27 5.77
CA ARG A 19 -7.43 -5.55 6.09
C ARG A 19 -8.13 -6.63 5.30
N LYS A 20 -7.38 -7.32 4.45
CA LYS A 20 -7.90 -8.49 3.73
C LYS A 20 -7.17 -9.71 4.28
N PRO A 21 -7.68 -10.32 5.36
CA PRO A 21 -7.13 -11.60 5.78
C PRO A 21 -7.36 -12.61 4.66
N SER A 22 -6.30 -13.22 4.17
CA SER A 22 -6.37 -14.18 3.07
C SER A 22 -6.98 -15.47 3.62
N VAL A 23 -8.29 -15.65 3.44
CA VAL A 23 -9.00 -16.88 3.80
C VAL A 23 -9.10 -17.71 2.53
N ILE A 24 -8.47 -18.89 2.51
CA ILE A 24 -8.67 -19.84 1.42
C ILE A 24 -10.03 -20.48 1.67
N THR A 25 -11.02 -20.05 0.91
CA THR A 25 -12.35 -20.65 0.90
C THR A 25 -12.39 -21.71 -0.19
N VAL A 26 -12.23 -22.98 0.18
CA VAL A 26 -12.46 -24.10 -0.74
C VAL A 26 -13.95 -24.44 -0.66
N LYS A 27 -14.69 -24.21 -1.75
CA LYS A 27 -16.08 -24.66 -1.88
C LYS A 27 -16.09 -26.04 -2.52
N PHE A 28 -16.51 -27.05 -1.75
CA PHE A 28 -16.86 -28.35 -2.31
C PHE A 28 -18.33 -28.33 -2.75
N GLY A 29 -18.65 -29.05 -3.83
CA GLY A 29 -19.93 -28.99 -4.55
C GLY A 29 -21.19 -29.36 -3.75
N ASP A 30 -21.06 -29.79 -2.50
CA ASP A 30 -22.14 -30.22 -1.60
C ASP A 30 -22.58 -29.17 -0.58
N GLY A 31 -22.21 -27.89 -0.77
CA GLY A 31 -22.64 -26.79 0.11
C GLY A 31 -21.88 -26.67 1.43
N TYR A 32 -20.76 -27.39 1.58
CA TYR A 32 -19.88 -27.28 2.74
C TYR A 32 -18.73 -26.30 2.46
N GLU A 33 -18.68 -25.20 3.20
CA GLU A 33 -17.58 -24.23 3.15
C GLU A 33 -16.58 -24.51 4.28
N GLN A 34 -15.41 -25.07 3.96
CA GLN A 34 -14.32 -25.18 4.94
C GLN A 34 -13.45 -23.91 4.85
N ARG A 35 -13.54 -23.05 5.86
CA ARG A 35 -12.65 -21.89 6.00
C ARG A 35 -11.34 -22.33 6.64
N ARG A 36 -10.25 -22.35 5.86
CA ARG A 36 -8.89 -22.50 6.39
C ARG A 36 -8.25 -21.11 6.40
N ALA A 37 -7.57 -20.75 7.50
CA ALA A 37 -6.70 -19.58 7.50
C ALA A 37 -5.66 -19.79 6.39
N GLY A 38 -5.62 -18.91 5.39
CA GLY A 38 -4.82 -19.09 4.20
C GLY A 38 -3.33 -18.93 4.50
N GLY A 39 -2.65 -20.04 4.75
CA GLY A 39 -1.19 -20.14 4.76
C GLY A 39 -0.44 -19.19 5.72
N LEU A 40 0.88 -19.21 5.63
CA LEU A 40 1.83 -18.53 6.52
C LEU A 40 1.74 -16.98 6.54
N ASN A 41 0.87 -16.36 5.73
CA ASN A 41 0.77 -14.91 5.55
C ASN A 41 -0.71 -14.45 5.50
N ALA A 42 -1.48 -14.83 6.52
CA ALA A 42 -2.94 -14.69 6.49
C ALA A 42 -3.47 -13.28 6.82
N ASP A 43 -2.66 -12.28 7.22
CA ASP A 43 -3.12 -10.92 7.58
C ASP A 43 -2.37 -9.81 6.82
N LEU A 44 -2.25 -9.94 5.49
CA LEU A 44 -1.69 -8.84 4.70
C LEU A 44 -2.66 -7.64 4.71
N LYS A 45 -2.13 -6.48 5.07
CA LYS A 45 -2.88 -5.22 5.12
C LYS A 45 -2.72 -4.46 3.83
N THR A 46 -3.83 -3.97 3.30
CA THR A 46 -3.84 -3.05 2.17
C THR A 46 -4.13 -1.65 2.68
N PHE A 47 -3.21 -0.77 2.45
CA PHE A 47 -3.24 0.63 2.83
C PHE A 47 -3.54 1.45 1.57
N LYS A 48 -4.50 2.37 1.62
CA LYS A 48 -4.81 3.28 0.51
C LYS A 48 -4.47 4.72 0.87
N PRO A 49 -3.17 5.08 1.01
CA PRO A 49 -2.80 6.45 1.32
C PRO A 49 -3.02 7.37 0.13
N VAL A 50 -3.52 8.57 0.42
CA VAL A 50 -3.60 9.66 -0.56
C VAL A 50 -2.55 10.69 -0.21
N PHE A 51 -1.62 10.99 -1.10
CA PHE A 51 -0.59 12.01 -0.87
C PHE A 51 -0.91 13.27 -1.66
N ARG A 52 -1.14 14.37 -0.95
CA ARG A 52 -1.36 15.67 -1.58
C ARG A 52 -0.03 16.40 -1.75
N VAL A 53 0.26 16.81 -2.97
CA VAL A 53 1.39 17.68 -3.28
C VAL A 53 0.90 18.93 -4.00
N THR A 54 1.40 20.09 -3.60
CA THR A 54 1.13 21.38 -4.26
C THR A 54 2.32 21.84 -5.11
N ASP A 55 3.49 21.27 -4.83
CA ASP A 55 4.76 21.64 -5.43
C ASP A 55 5.14 20.67 -6.55
N GLU A 56 5.57 21.22 -7.69
CA GLU A 56 5.86 20.45 -8.90
C GLU A 56 7.09 19.55 -8.72
N TYR A 57 8.08 19.99 -7.94
CA TYR A 57 9.26 19.19 -7.62
C TYR A 57 8.88 17.99 -6.75
N SER A 58 8.06 18.20 -5.73
CA SER A 58 7.53 17.15 -4.86
C SER A 58 6.68 16.14 -5.63
N ARG A 59 5.88 16.61 -6.60
CA ARG A 59 5.12 15.76 -7.53
C ARG A 59 6.04 14.87 -8.35
N ALA A 60 7.07 15.44 -8.99
CA ALA A 60 8.02 14.68 -9.78
C ALA A 60 8.86 13.70 -8.93
N ALA A 61 9.24 14.11 -7.71
CA ALA A 61 9.98 13.27 -6.79
C ALA A 61 9.16 12.06 -6.32
N LEU A 62 7.88 12.26 -5.98
CA LEU A 62 6.97 11.20 -5.56
C LEU A 62 6.66 10.25 -6.71
N ASP A 63 6.32 10.78 -7.89
CA ASP A 63 6.07 9.97 -9.09
C ASP A 63 7.30 9.14 -9.47
N SER A 64 8.49 9.77 -9.49
CA SER A 64 9.74 9.07 -9.75
C SER A 64 10.03 8.02 -8.69
N PHE A 65 9.73 8.27 -7.41
CA PHE A 65 9.85 7.27 -6.36
C PHE A 65 8.95 6.06 -6.65
N LEU A 66 7.64 6.27 -6.85
CA LEU A 66 6.69 5.19 -7.14
C LEU A 66 7.07 4.41 -8.40
N SER A 67 7.47 5.13 -9.45
CA SER A 67 7.91 4.57 -10.72
C SER A 67 9.20 3.75 -10.60
N ARG A 68 10.19 4.21 -9.83
CA ARG A 68 11.43 3.43 -9.54
C ARG A 68 11.14 2.14 -8.79
N HIS A 69 10.11 2.14 -7.95
CA HIS A 69 9.68 0.95 -7.22
C HIS A 69 8.79 0.02 -8.05
N ALA A 70 8.08 0.55 -9.06
CA ALA A 70 7.33 -0.15 -10.11
C ALA A 70 6.43 -1.32 -9.63
N GLY A 71 5.97 -1.30 -8.38
CA GLY A 71 5.23 -2.42 -7.78
C GLY A 71 6.02 -3.72 -7.61
N VAL A 72 7.35 -3.67 -7.73
CA VAL A 72 8.26 -4.82 -7.55
C VAL A 72 9.11 -4.64 -6.30
N ARG A 73 9.58 -3.42 -6.02
CA ARG A 73 10.45 -3.14 -4.87
C ARG A 73 9.63 -2.74 -3.66
N ALA A 74 9.66 -3.56 -2.62
CA ALA A 74 9.11 -3.20 -1.31
C ALA A 74 9.94 -2.08 -0.68
N PHE A 75 9.26 -1.14 -0.02
CA PHE A 75 9.86 -0.04 0.72
C PHE A 75 9.32 0.00 2.15
N LEU A 76 10.07 0.64 3.04
CA LEU A 76 9.68 0.83 4.43
C LEU A 76 8.77 2.04 4.53
N TRP A 77 7.57 1.83 5.03
CA TRP A 77 6.60 2.89 5.24
C TRP A 77 6.10 2.88 6.68
N ARG A 78 6.01 4.07 7.29
CA ARG A 78 5.48 4.24 8.64
C ARG A 78 4.14 4.97 8.56
N PRO A 79 3.01 4.27 8.70
CA PRO A 79 1.70 4.90 8.67
C PRO A 79 1.59 5.85 9.89
N PRO A 80 1.05 7.07 9.74
CA PRO A 80 1.00 8.03 10.86
C PRO A 80 0.18 7.53 12.05
N LYS A 81 -0.83 6.67 11.83
CA LYS A 81 -1.63 6.04 12.89
C LYS A 81 -1.03 4.74 13.45
N HIS A 82 -0.04 4.15 12.77
CA HIS A 82 0.63 2.94 13.23
C HIS A 82 2.03 3.30 13.69
N ASN A 83 2.32 3.08 14.97
CA ASN A 83 3.64 3.36 15.52
C ASN A 83 4.69 2.29 15.15
N ARG A 84 4.53 1.64 13.98
CA ARG A 84 5.37 0.56 13.49
C ARG A 84 5.67 0.77 12.01
N THR A 85 6.95 0.66 11.66
CA THR A 85 7.39 0.61 10.27
C THR A 85 6.99 -0.73 9.67
N VAL A 86 6.28 -0.69 8.55
CA VAL A 86 5.85 -1.86 7.79
C VAL A 86 6.52 -1.86 6.42
N ARG A 87 6.75 -3.05 5.85
CA ARG A 87 7.20 -3.17 4.46
C ARG A 87 5.98 -3.25 3.58
N VAL A 88 5.88 -2.31 2.64
CA VAL A 88 4.78 -2.23 1.71
C VAL A 88 5.30 -2.14 0.28
N VAL A 89 4.49 -2.61 -0.66
CA VAL A 89 4.71 -2.44 -2.09
C VAL A 89 3.56 -1.64 -2.68
N CYS A 90 3.86 -0.63 -3.47
CA CYS A 90 2.84 0.12 -4.19
C CYS A 90 2.56 -0.54 -5.53
N ARG A 91 1.42 -1.23 -5.64
CA ARG A 91 1.06 -2.00 -6.85
C ARG A 91 0.35 -1.17 -7.89
N GLU A 92 -0.39 -0.19 -7.41
CA GLU A 92 -1.18 0.72 -8.22
C GLU A 92 -1.15 2.08 -7.56
N TRP A 93 -1.01 3.14 -8.36
CA TRP A 93 -1.22 4.49 -7.92
C TRP A 93 -1.94 5.28 -9.02
N SER A 94 -2.82 6.17 -8.62
CA SER A 94 -3.60 7.04 -9.50
C SER A 94 -3.34 8.49 -9.13
N ILE A 95 -3.11 9.32 -10.14
CA ILE A 95 -2.78 10.74 -9.97
C ILE A 95 -4.03 11.55 -10.32
N SER A 96 -4.51 12.33 -9.37
CA SER A 96 -5.63 13.25 -9.53
C SER A 96 -5.12 14.68 -9.53
N ASP A 97 -4.93 15.21 -10.73
CA ASP A 97 -4.51 16.60 -10.93
C ASP A 97 -5.69 17.56 -10.67
N ASN A 98 -5.52 18.46 -9.70
CA ASN A 98 -6.44 19.56 -9.46
C ASN A 98 -5.71 20.88 -9.70
N ALA A 99 -6.47 21.94 -9.98
CA ALA A 99 -5.92 23.27 -10.31
C ALA A 99 -4.99 23.88 -9.24
N MET A 100 -5.05 23.42 -7.99
CA MET A 100 -4.21 23.91 -6.88
C MET A 100 -3.29 22.84 -6.26
N TYR A 101 -3.51 21.56 -6.56
CA TYR A 101 -2.76 20.46 -5.95
C TYR A 101 -2.96 19.18 -6.75
N THR A 102 -2.02 18.25 -6.63
CA THR A 102 -2.13 16.91 -7.19
C THR A 102 -2.27 15.91 -6.05
N ASP A 103 -3.29 15.05 -6.09
CA ASP A 103 -3.50 13.98 -5.12
C ASP A 103 -3.05 12.63 -5.72
N PHE A 104 -2.14 11.94 -5.04
CA PHE A 104 -1.65 10.60 -5.41
C PHE A 104 -2.35 9.54 -4.58
N ASN A 105 -3.30 8.84 -5.18
CA ASN A 105 -4.03 7.74 -4.58
C ASN A 105 -3.23 6.46 -4.77
N CYS A 106 -2.51 6.02 -3.75
CA CYS A 106 -1.67 4.83 -3.84
C CYS A 106 -2.34 3.64 -3.19
N THR A 107 -2.11 2.44 -3.72
CA THR A 107 -2.51 1.16 -3.12
C THR A 107 -1.24 0.45 -2.65
N PHE A 108 -1.01 0.50 -1.34
CA PHE A 108 0.12 -0.11 -0.66
C PHE A 108 -0.29 -1.46 -0.07
N GLU A 109 0.33 -2.54 -0.53
CA GLU A 109 0.12 -3.88 0.02
C GLU A 109 1.28 -4.24 0.96
N GLU A 110 0.97 -4.62 2.20
CA GLU A 110 1.96 -5.13 3.15
C GLU A 110 2.55 -6.44 2.64
N VAL A 111 3.86 -6.61 2.79
CA VAL A 111 4.58 -7.83 2.41
C VAL A 111 5.52 -8.28 3.54
N THR A 112 5.59 -9.59 3.78
CA THR A 112 6.28 -10.20 4.93
C THR A 112 7.67 -10.77 4.62
N HIS A 113 8.21 -10.56 3.42
CA HIS A 113 9.44 -11.23 2.95
C HIS A 113 10.61 -10.29 2.79
#